data_AF-A0A518ERZ9-F1
#
_entry.id   AF-A0A518ERZ9-F1
#
_cell.length_a   1.000
_cell.length_b   1.000
_cell.length_c   1.000
_cell.angle_alpha   90.00
_cell.angle_beta   90.00
_cell.angle_gamma   90.00
#
_symmetry.space_group_name_H-M   'P 1'
#
loop_
_entity.id
_entity.type
_entity.pdbx_description
1 polymer ?
#
loop_
_entity_poly.entity_id
_entity_poly.type
_entity_poly.pdbx_seq_one_letter_code
_entity_poly.pdbx_strand_id
1 'polypeptide(L)'
;MFAERFHLEVITSPTQMRNVLKYVLRNDVHHGLGLGILDPCSSAMSFGGFAERQGASKVDCVSVEAQTWLLRTGWTKGGAKGLLTIHDLPRVTGVLQA
;
A
#
# COMPACT_ATOMS: atom_id res chain seq x y z
N MET A 1 7.00 -0.55 -22.39
CA MET A 1 5.79 -0.82 -23.19
C MET A 1 5.09 -2.05 -22.61
N PHE A 2 3.91 -1.86 -22.01
CA PHE A 2 2.93 -2.91 -21.64
C PHE A 2 1.52 -2.27 -21.55
N ALA A 3 1.11 -1.50 -22.56
CA ALA A 3 -0.10 -0.67 -22.46
C ALA A 3 -1.42 -1.47 -22.45
N GLU A 4 -1.40 -2.72 -22.94
CA GLU A 4 -2.64 -3.45 -23.26
C GLU A 4 -2.97 -4.58 -22.28
N ARG A 5 -2.06 -4.93 -21.36
CA ARG A 5 -2.27 -6.01 -20.39
C ARG A 5 -2.10 -5.47 -18.99
N PHE A 6 -3.20 -5.35 -18.28
CA PHE A 6 -3.22 -5.02 -16.86
C PHE A 6 -4.18 -5.96 -16.15
N HIS A 7 -3.87 -6.22 -14.89
CA HIS A 7 -4.83 -6.85 -13.98
C HIS A 7 -5.70 -5.75 -13.38
N LEU A 8 -7.03 -5.88 -13.53
CA LEU A 8 -7.99 -4.97 -12.93
C LEU A 8 -8.73 -5.69 -11.81
N GLU A 9 -8.64 -5.14 -10.61
CA GLU A 9 -9.48 -5.54 -9.49
C GLU A 9 -10.15 -4.31 -8.89
N VAL A 10 -11.48 -4.32 -8.86
CA VAL A 10 -12.26 -3.23 -8.24
C VAL A 10 -12.29 -3.45 -6.74
N ILE A 11 -11.82 -2.45 -5.99
CA ILE A 11 -11.76 -2.51 -4.53
C ILE A 11 -13.10 -2.07 -3.93
N THR A 12 -13.74 -2.96 -3.19
CA THR A 12 -15.12 -2.78 -2.71
C THR A 12 -15.25 -2.71 -1.19
N SER A 13 -14.20 -3.02 -0.44
CA SER A 13 -14.26 -3.03 1.03
C SER A 13 -13.04 -2.39 1.71
N PRO A 14 -13.20 -1.88 2.95
CA PRO A 14 -12.10 -1.41 3.79
C PRO A 14 -10.96 -2.41 3.95
N THR A 15 -11.29 -3.68 4.21
CA THR A 15 -10.30 -4.74 4.42
C THR A 15 -9.50 -5.02 3.15
N GLN A 16 -10.17 -5.04 1.99
CA GLN A 16 -9.51 -5.21 0.70
C GLN A 16 -8.59 -4.01 0.40
N MET A 17 -9.05 -2.77 0.60
CA MET A 17 -8.23 -1.57 0.42
C MET A 17 -6.99 -1.60 1.33
N ARG A 18 -7.13 -1.99 2.60
CA ARG A 18 -5.97 -2.12 3.50
C ARG A 18 -4.98 -3.18 3.00
N ASN A 19 -5.46 -4.31 2.50
CA ASN A 19 -4.58 -5.36 1.97
C ASN A 19 -3.86 -4.91 0.69
N VAL A 20 -4.56 -4.21 -0.21
CA VAL A 20 -3.96 -3.62 -1.42
C VAL A 20 -2.90 -2.59 -1.05
N LEU A 21 -3.17 -1.69 -0.11
CA LEU A 21 -2.17 -0.72 0.36
C LEU A 21 -0.91 -1.41 0.90
N LYS A 22 -1.07 -2.47 1.70
CA LYS A 22 0.07 -3.28 2.15
C LYS A 22 0.80 -3.92 0.97
N TYR A 23 0.08 -4.52 0.02
CA TYR A 23 0.71 -5.14 -1.16
C TYR A 23 1.50 -4.14 -2.00
N VAL A 24 0.87 -3.03 -2.40
CA VAL A 24 1.46 -2.03 -3.30
C VAL A 24 2.60 -1.28 -2.62
N LEU A 25 2.42 -0.83 -1.37
CA LEU A 25 3.42 -0.01 -0.67
C LEU A 25 4.51 -0.86 0.00
N ARG A 26 4.32 -2.18 0.10
CA ARG A 26 5.31 -3.17 0.56
C ARG A 26 5.60 -4.23 -0.49
N ASN A 27 5.60 -3.80 -1.76
CA ASN A 27 5.91 -4.70 -2.86
C ASN A 27 7.38 -5.18 -2.79
N ASP A 28 8.26 -4.40 -2.13
CA ASP A 28 9.62 -4.80 -1.77
C ASP A 28 9.66 -6.12 -0.98
N VAL A 29 8.74 -6.30 -0.01
CA VAL A 29 8.62 -7.53 0.77
C VAL A 29 8.06 -8.66 -0.08
N HIS A 30 7.06 -8.38 -0.92
CA HIS A 30 6.48 -9.38 -1.81
C HIS A 30 7.52 -9.97 -2.78
N HIS A 31 8.45 -9.14 -3.26
CA HIS A 31 9.56 -9.57 -4.12
C HIS A 31 10.83 -9.98 -3.36
N GLY A 32 10.78 -10.10 -2.02
CA GLY A 32 11.88 -10.62 -1.21
C GLY A 32 13.05 -9.66 -0.98
N LEU A 33 12.93 -8.37 -1.33
CA LEU A 33 13.93 -7.36 -1.00
C LEU A 33 13.91 -7.01 0.49
N GLY A 34 12.71 -6.84 1.06
CA GLY A 34 12.50 -6.61 2.48
C GLY A 34 13.35 -5.47 3.04
N LEU A 35 13.23 -4.26 2.48
CA LEU A 35 14.17 -3.15 2.72
C LEU A 35 14.25 -2.68 4.18
N GLY A 36 13.25 -3.01 5.01
CA GLY A 36 13.18 -2.57 6.40
C GLY A 36 12.91 -1.07 6.57
N ILE A 37 12.62 -0.38 5.47
CA ILE A 37 12.29 1.04 5.40
C ILE A 37 11.09 1.24 4.47
N LEU A 38 10.57 2.47 4.39
CA LEU A 38 9.60 2.84 3.36
C LEU A 38 10.30 2.84 2.00
N ASP A 39 9.80 2.05 1.05
CA ASP A 39 10.41 1.89 -0.27
C ASP A 39 10.47 3.23 -1.03
N PRO A 40 11.68 3.76 -1.32
CA PRO A 40 11.86 5.02 -2.05
C PRO A 40 11.32 5.00 -3.49
N CYS A 41 11.17 3.81 -4.06
CA CYS A 41 10.61 3.62 -5.42
C CYS A 41 9.07 3.53 -5.42
N SER A 42 8.43 3.73 -4.27
CA SER A 42 6.98 3.69 -4.10
C SER A 42 6.44 5.03 -3.56
N SER A 43 5.12 5.16 -3.49
CA SER A 43 4.47 6.29 -2.80
C SER A 43 4.44 6.15 -1.27
N ALA A 44 5.14 5.18 -0.67
CA ALA A 44 5.11 4.95 0.77
C ALA A 44 5.60 6.17 1.58
N MET A 45 6.60 6.89 1.08
CA MET A 45 7.13 8.11 1.72
C MET A 45 6.14 9.28 1.76
N SER A 46 5.32 9.45 0.72
CA SER A 46 4.30 10.51 0.66
C SER A 46 2.95 10.07 1.24
N PHE A 47 2.74 8.77 1.44
CA PHE A 47 1.53 8.22 2.04
C PHE A 47 1.49 8.44 3.56
N GLY A 48 0.66 9.38 4.01
CA GLY A 48 0.50 9.71 5.44
C GLY A 48 -0.15 8.63 6.31
N GLY A 49 -0.53 7.48 5.73
CA GLY A 49 -1.14 6.37 6.47
C GLY A 49 -0.16 5.46 7.22
N PHE A 50 1.15 5.70 7.13
CA PHE A 50 2.16 4.94 7.89
C PHE A 50 2.42 5.53 9.27
N ALA A 51 2.57 4.67 10.28
CA ALA A 51 2.94 5.06 11.64
C ALA A 51 4.30 5.78 11.67
N GLU A 52 5.23 5.36 10.82
CA GLU A 52 6.58 5.94 10.65
C GLU A 52 6.54 7.36 10.05
N ARG A 53 5.38 7.79 9.54
CA ARG A 53 5.16 9.14 8.98
C ARG A 53 4.44 10.07 9.95
N GLN A 54 4.02 9.59 11.12
CA GLN A 54 3.35 10.43 12.12
C GLN A 54 4.27 11.57 12.59
N GLY A 55 3.79 12.81 12.48
CA GLY A 55 4.54 14.01 12.87
C GLY A 55 5.61 14.45 11.87
N ALA A 56 5.82 13.72 10.77
CA ALA A 56 6.77 14.12 9.75
C ALA A 56 6.16 15.15 8.77
N SER A 57 7.00 16.00 8.19
CA SER A 57 6.59 16.97 7.16
C SER A 57 6.00 16.26 5.94
N LYS A 58 5.00 16.87 5.29
CA LYS A 58 4.42 16.37 4.04
C LYS A 58 5.53 16.27 2.98
N VAL A 59 5.52 15.16 2.25
CA VAL A 59 6.40 14.92 1.10
C VAL A 59 5.53 14.99 -0.15
N ASP A 60 6.03 15.64 -1.19
CA ASP A 60 5.31 15.73 -2.46
C ASP A 60 5.10 14.33 -3.05
N CYS A 61 3.85 14.06 -3.44
CA CYS A 61 3.50 12.80 -4.07
C CYS A 61 3.53 12.98 -5.60
N VAL A 62 4.12 12.02 -6.29
CA VAL A 62 4.05 11.94 -7.77
C VAL A 62 2.66 11.54 -8.27
N SER A 63 1.77 11.12 -7.35
CA SER A 63 0.39 10.74 -7.64
C SER A 63 -0.60 11.79 -7.15
N VAL A 64 -1.83 11.71 -7.66
CA VAL A 64 -2.95 12.56 -7.23
C VAL A 64 -3.43 12.18 -5.83
N GLU A 65 -4.02 13.15 -5.14
CA GLU A 65 -4.63 12.93 -3.83
C GLU A 65 -5.79 11.92 -3.89
N ALA A 66 -6.01 11.20 -2.78
CA ALA A 66 -7.04 10.16 -2.69
C ALA A 66 -8.47 10.73 -2.83
N GLN A 67 -9.19 10.27 -3.86
CA GLN A 67 -10.53 10.76 -4.20
C GLN A 67 -11.67 9.93 -3.59
N THR A 68 -11.45 8.64 -3.34
CA THR A 68 -12.49 7.76 -2.80
C THR A 68 -12.40 7.67 -1.28
N TRP A 69 -13.54 7.45 -0.62
CA TRP A 69 -13.59 7.23 0.82
C TRP A 69 -12.69 6.06 1.25
N LEU A 70 -12.69 4.96 0.49
CA LEU A 70 -11.88 3.77 0.77
C LEU A 70 -10.38 4.11 0.90
N LEU A 71 -9.81 4.82 -0.08
CA LEU A 71 -8.39 5.16 -0.09
C LEU A 71 -8.06 6.31 0.87
N ARG A 72 -8.97 7.27 1.05
CA ARG A 72 -8.74 8.42 1.94
C ARG A 72 -8.67 8.01 3.40
N THR A 73 -9.66 7.26 3.89
CA THR A 73 -9.74 6.88 5.31
C THR A 73 -10.37 5.52 5.56
N GLY A 74 -11.18 4.99 4.64
CA GLY A 74 -11.94 3.75 4.84
C GLY A 74 -11.05 2.56 5.20
N TRP A 75 -9.87 2.45 4.58
CA TRP A 75 -8.88 1.41 4.85
C TRP A 75 -8.45 1.29 6.32
N THR A 76 -8.52 2.37 7.10
CA THR A 76 -8.18 2.36 8.54
C THR A 76 -9.14 1.51 9.38
N LYS A 77 -10.33 1.20 8.83
CA LYS A 77 -11.38 0.41 9.48
C LYS A 77 -11.31 -1.08 9.13
N GLY A 78 -10.45 -1.48 8.18
CA GLY A 78 -10.34 -2.88 7.74
C GLY A 78 -9.31 -3.68 8.53
N GLY A 79 -9.54 -4.98 8.73
CA GLY A 79 -8.58 -5.89 9.39
C GLY A 79 -8.06 -5.39 10.75
N ALA A 80 -6.73 -5.42 10.94
CA ALA A 80 -6.08 -4.73 12.05
C ALA A 80 -6.26 -3.21 11.88
N LYS A 81 -7.10 -2.60 12.71
CA LYS A 81 -7.50 -1.19 12.59
C LYS A 81 -6.31 -0.25 12.79
N GLY A 82 -6.41 0.95 12.22
CA GLY A 82 -5.44 2.03 12.42
C GLY A 82 -4.42 2.16 11.28
N LEU A 83 -3.26 2.75 11.58
CA LEU A 83 -2.20 3.03 10.61
C LEU A 83 -1.53 1.76 10.08
N LEU A 84 -0.83 1.89 8.96
CA LEU A 84 0.11 0.88 8.48
C LEU A 84 1.45 1.02 9.19
N THR A 85 2.28 -0.01 9.14
CA THR A 85 3.68 0.04 9.59
C THR A 85 4.60 -0.70 8.62
N ILE A 86 5.91 -0.42 8.65
CA ILE A 86 6.94 -1.21 7.96
C ILE A 86 7.00 -2.67 8.45
N HIS A 87 6.27 -3.02 9.50
CA HIS A 87 6.12 -4.40 9.95
C HIS A 87 4.87 -5.10 9.40
N ASP A 88 3.96 -4.37 8.74
CA ASP A 88 2.79 -4.97 8.11
C ASP A 88 3.23 -5.77 6.88
N LEU A 89 2.96 -7.07 6.90
CA LEU A 89 3.28 -7.96 5.79
C LEU A 89 2.11 -8.03 4.79
N PRO A 90 2.39 -7.95 3.48
CA PRO A 90 1.40 -8.28 2.47
C PRO A 90 1.03 -9.77 2.60
N ARG A 91 -0.21 -10.12 2.27
CA ARG A 91 -0.58 -11.53 2.16
C ARG A 91 0.11 -12.07 0.91
N VAL A 92 1.15 -12.85 1.11
CA VAL A 92 1.76 -13.64 0.03
C VAL A 92 0.97 -14.94 -0.04
N THR A 93 -0.05 -14.99 -0.88
CA THR A 93 -0.55 -16.29 -1.36
C THR A 93 0.57 -16.89 -2.20
N GLY A 94 1.04 -18.09 -1.82
CA GLY A 94 2.10 -18.80 -2.54
C GLY A 94 1.86 -18.70 -4.05
N VAL A 95 2.84 -18.17 -4.76
CA VAL A 95 2.77 -17.92 -6.19
C VAL A 95 2.43 -19.23 -6.88
N LEU A 96 1.39 -19.23 -7.73
CA LEU A 96 1.16 -20.26 -8.74
C LEU A 96 2.48 -20.41 -9.52
N GLN A 97 3.11 -21.58 -9.40
CA GLN A 97 4.28 -21.92 -10.21
C GLN A 97 3.92 -21.70 -11.68
N ALA A 98 4.65 -20.80 -12.34
CA ALA A 98 4.63 -20.60 -13.77
C ALA A 98 5.59 -21.58 -14.45
#